data_AF-A0AAN8IWJ4-F1
#
_entry.id   AF-A0AAN8IWJ4-F1
#
_cell.length_a   1.000
_cell.length_b   1.000
_cell.length_c   1.000
_cell.angle_alpha   90.00
_cell.angle_beta   90.00
_cell.angle_gamma   90.00
#
_symmetry.space_group_name_H-M   'P 1'
#
loop_
_entity.id
_entity.type
_entity.pdbx_description
1 polymer ?
#
loop_
_entity_poly.entity_id
_entity_poly.type
_entity_poly.pdbx_seq_one_letter_code
_entity_poly.pdbx_strand_id
1 'polypeptide(L)'
;MDHQDDNALFRIMDHDESHESLRRRRMDEERRLIEELRYKRACVRLAPTLPTENDVQRKIRHFISEIVRITKTNKLQDNFTKVQGDRPAYYSRGEATLYRGLVENIWLRKGHMRERLRSATEALAMSHETYKFLIIAETATEESRSKFYDEDVQGVSIDPVFASEYVHKEIEFLDEIRRCMEAEMTNADIQIGNEEHRNGFTDFKETLEGLQKSMQDSIAGLQKTMETSMADLQEEVSKQDARVTDLS
;
A
#
# COMPACT_ATOMS: atom_id res chain seq x y z
N MET A 1 -48.66 44.20 43.65
CA MET A 1 -47.86 44.10 42.42
C MET A 1 -46.49 44.65 42.76
N ASP A 2 -45.55 43.84 43.26
CA ASP A 2 -44.20 44.30 43.62
C ASP A 2 -43.19 43.14 43.67
N HIS A 3 -43.18 42.28 42.64
CA HIS A 3 -42.21 41.16 42.54
C HIS A 3 -41.55 41.05 41.17
N GLN A 4 -41.50 42.13 40.38
CA GLN A 4 -40.87 42.13 39.06
C GLN A 4 -39.51 42.85 39.00
N ASP A 5 -39.20 43.75 39.93
CA ASP A 5 -37.96 44.56 39.85
C ASP A 5 -36.73 43.93 40.53
N ASP A 6 -36.90 43.10 41.57
CA ASP A 6 -35.76 42.44 42.22
C ASP A 6 -35.08 41.39 41.33
N ASN A 7 -35.83 40.82 40.39
CA ASN A 7 -35.32 39.82 39.44
C ASN A 7 -34.53 40.45 38.28
N ALA A 8 -34.75 41.74 38.00
CA ALA A 8 -33.99 42.49 37.00
C ALA A 8 -32.62 42.93 37.54
N LEU A 9 -32.57 43.39 38.79
CA LEU A 9 -31.33 43.85 39.42
C LEU A 9 -30.36 42.68 39.69
N PHE A 10 -30.88 41.53 40.13
CA PHE A 10 -30.07 40.32 40.35
C PHE A 10 -29.48 39.78 39.04
N ARG A 11 -30.24 39.82 37.93
CA ARG A 11 -29.75 39.45 36.60
C ARG A 11 -28.68 40.39 36.06
N ILE A 12 -28.75 41.69 36.36
CA ILE A 12 -27.75 42.67 35.90
C ILE A 12 -26.43 42.49 36.67
N MET A 13 -26.48 42.26 37.99
CA MET A 13 -25.29 41.99 38.80
C MET A 13 -24.61 40.66 38.45
N ASP A 14 -25.37 39.58 38.25
CA ASP A 14 -24.84 38.29 37.76
C ASP A 14 -24.19 38.43 36.37
N HIS A 15 -24.74 39.30 35.51
CA HIS A 15 -24.17 39.54 34.19
C HIS A 15 -22.84 40.31 34.24
N ASP A 16 -22.69 41.22 35.19
CA ASP A 16 -21.51 42.07 35.36
C ASP A 16 -20.35 41.30 36.01
N GLU A 17 -20.63 40.47 37.02
CA GLU A 17 -19.63 39.54 37.58
C GLU A 17 -19.17 38.49 36.55
N SER A 18 -20.11 38.00 35.72
CA SER A 18 -19.82 37.12 34.60
C SER A 18 -18.92 37.81 33.55
N HIS A 19 -19.20 39.07 33.22
CA HIS A 19 -18.42 39.83 32.24
C HIS A 19 -17.02 40.20 32.76
N GLU A 20 -16.90 40.54 34.04
CA GLU A 20 -15.62 40.77 34.74
C GLU A 20 -14.78 39.48 34.78
N SER A 21 -15.41 38.33 35.05
CA SER A 21 -14.75 37.02 35.04
C SER A 21 -14.25 36.63 33.64
N LEU A 22 -15.02 36.95 32.59
CA LEU A 22 -14.63 36.74 31.19
C LEU A 22 -13.51 37.68 30.76
N ARG A 23 -13.46 38.91 31.27
CA ARG A 23 -12.33 39.84 31.06
C ARG A 23 -11.05 39.33 31.72
N ARG A 24 -11.13 38.84 32.97
CA ARG A 24 -9.98 38.25 33.67
C ARG A 24 -9.45 37.01 32.94
N ARG A 25 -10.34 36.08 32.56
CA ARG A 25 -9.97 34.91 31.75
C ARG A 25 -9.29 35.30 30.44
N ARG A 26 -9.81 36.30 29.72
CA ARG A 26 -9.16 36.80 28.50
C ARG A 26 -7.78 37.38 28.77
N MET A 27 -7.61 38.19 29.82
CA MET A 27 -6.31 38.74 30.19
C MET A 27 -5.30 37.66 30.62
N ASP A 28 -5.75 36.61 31.31
CA ASP A 28 -4.90 35.50 31.72
C ASP A 28 -4.48 34.63 30.52
N GLU A 29 -5.40 34.37 29.59
CA GLU A 29 -5.12 33.67 28.33
C GLU A 29 -4.16 34.50 27.44
N GLU A 30 -4.37 35.82 27.33
CA GLU A 30 -3.48 36.72 26.60
C GLU A 30 -2.07 36.74 27.21
N ARG A 31 -1.95 36.82 28.54
CA ARG A 31 -0.64 36.74 29.21
C ARG A 31 0.04 35.40 28.94
N ARG A 32 -0.69 34.29 29.05
CA ARG A 32 -0.17 32.95 28.75
C ARG A 32 0.34 32.87 27.31
N LEU A 33 -0.43 33.36 26.33
CA LEU A 33 -0.04 33.38 24.92
C LEU A 33 1.17 34.29 24.68
N ILE A 34 1.25 35.44 25.35
CA ILE A 34 2.41 36.34 25.28
C ILE A 34 3.67 35.67 25.87
N GLU A 35 3.55 34.98 27.01
CA GLU A 35 4.64 34.23 27.62
C GLU A 35 5.11 33.09 26.70
N GLU A 36 4.17 32.36 26.10
CA GLU A 36 4.46 31.30 25.14
C GLU A 36 5.12 31.83 23.87
N LEU A 37 4.66 32.97 23.35
CA LEU A 37 5.29 33.65 22.21
C LEU A 37 6.68 34.18 22.56
N ARG A 38 6.88 34.71 23.77
CA ARG A 38 8.19 35.15 24.27
C ARG A 38 9.15 33.97 24.40
N TYR A 39 8.69 32.86 24.97
CA TYR A 39 9.46 31.62 25.05
C TYR A 39 9.84 31.09 23.66
N LYS A 40 8.87 30.98 22.74
CA LYS A 40 9.11 30.57 21.35
C LYS A 40 10.11 31.52 20.65
N ARG A 41 9.99 32.84 20.83
CA ARG A 41 10.94 33.82 20.29
C ARG A 41 12.33 33.72 20.93
N ALA A 42 12.42 33.42 22.22
CA ALA A 42 13.70 33.17 22.90
C ALA A 42 14.36 31.90 22.35
N CYS A 43 13.59 30.84 22.08
CA CYS A 43 14.07 29.64 21.39
C CYS A 43 14.52 29.94 19.95
N VAL A 44 13.91 30.91 19.25
CA VAL A 44 14.39 31.38 17.94
C VAL A 44 15.70 32.19 18.05
N ARG A 45 15.93 32.93 19.14
CA ARG A 45 17.25 33.55 19.41
C ARG A 45 18.33 32.52 19.76
N LEU A 46 17.91 31.34 20.20
CA LEU A 46 18.74 30.14 20.38
C LEU A 46 18.76 29.25 19.12
N ALA A 47 18.09 29.64 18.03
CA ALA A 47 18.16 28.93 16.77
C ALA A 47 19.60 29.01 16.24
N PRO A 48 20.10 27.94 15.62
CA PRO A 48 21.52 27.71 15.49
C PRO A 48 22.15 28.83 14.66
N THR A 49 23.35 29.22 15.08
CA THR A 49 24.38 29.75 14.20
C THR A 49 24.30 29.07 12.83
N LEU A 50 24.43 29.85 11.74
CA LEU A 50 24.55 29.31 10.37
C LEU A 50 25.38 28.01 10.40
N PRO A 51 24.92 26.94 9.73
CA PRO A 51 25.61 25.67 9.76
C PRO A 51 27.07 25.88 9.38
N THR A 52 27.99 25.26 10.12
CA THR A 52 29.41 25.43 9.81
C THR A 52 29.74 24.73 8.50
N GLU A 53 30.85 25.13 7.86
CA GLU A 53 31.34 24.46 6.65
C GLU A 53 31.48 22.95 6.85
N ASN A 54 32.02 22.51 7.99
CA ASN A 54 32.18 21.09 8.33
C ASN A 54 30.82 20.37 8.46
N ASP A 55 29.79 21.03 9.01
CA ASP A 55 28.45 20.45 9.10
C ASP A 55 27.85 20.20 7.71
N VAL A 56 28.04 21.14 6.77
CA VAL A 56 27.57 21.00 5.40
C VAL A 56 28.35 19.91 4.65
N GLN A 57 29.67 19.91 4.74
CA GLN A 57 30.52 18.86 4.15
C GLN A 57 30.12 17.46 4.66
N ARG A 58 29.88 17.32 5.98
CA ARG A 58 29.44 16.06 6.57
C ARG A 58 28.08 15.61 6.05
N LYS A 59 27.13 16.55 5.89
CA LYS A 59 25.81 16.26 5.30
C LYS A 59 25.93 15.80 3.85
N ILE A 60 26.76 16.47 3.05
CA ILE A 60 27.01 16.07 1.67
C ILE A 60 27.56 14.64 1.61
N ARG A 61 28.61 14.34 2.38
CA ARG A 61 29.18 12.97 2.46
C ARG A 61 28.13 11.95 2.89
N HIS A 62 27.29 12.29 3.86
CA HIS A 62 26.23 11.43 4.34
C HIS A 62 25.20 11.12 3.26
N PHE A 63 24.70 12.13 2.54
CA PHE A 63 23.70 11.91 1.50
C PHE A 63 24.24 11.13 0.31
N ILE A 64 25.49 11.37 -0.11
CA ILE A 64 26.12 10.54 -1.14
C ILE A 64 26.28 9.09 -0.66
N SER A 65 26.76 8.89 0.56
CA SER A 65 26.85 7.54 1.13
C SER A 65 25.49 6.85 1.20
N GLU A 66 24.42 7.58 1.50
CA GLU A 66 23.06 7.04 1.53
C GLU A 66 22.56 6.67 0.13
N ILE A 67 22.79 7.54 -0.87
CA ILE A 67 22.51 7.28 -2.28
C ILE A 67 23.23 6.00 -2.73
N VAL A 68 24.54 5.92 -2.52
CA VAL A 68 25.35 4.74 -2.86
C VAL A 68 24.87 3.48 -2.16
N ARG A 69 24.43 3.60 -0.90
CA ARG A 69 23.89 2.47 -0.16
C ARG A 69 22.55 1.99 -0.74
N ILE A 70 21.67 2.92 -1.11
CA ILE A 70 20.38 2.59 -1.75
C ILE A 70 20.63 1.86 -3.08
N THR A 71 21.57 2.34 -3.89
CA THR A 71 21.88 1.74 -5.19
C THR A 71 22.59 0.38 -5.05
N LYS A 72 23.59 0.25 -4.17
CA LYS A 72 24.29 -1.04 -3.93
C LYS A 72 23.42 -2.12 -3.32
N THR A 73 22.44 -1.75 -2.49
CA THR A 73 21.51 -2.72 -1.88
C THR A 73 20.34 -3.09 -2.80
N ASN A 74 20.32 -2.54 -4.02
CA ASN A 74 19.29 -2.80 -4.99
C ASN A 74 19.34 -4.24 -5.51
N LYS A 75 18.34 -5.04 -5.14
CA LYS A 75 18.10 -6.38 -5.66
C LYS A 75 16.81 -6.45 -6.48
N LEU A 76 16.25 -5.31 -6.89
CA LEU A 76 14.96 -5.26 -7.58
C LEU A 76 15.00 -5.99 -8.91
N GLN A 77 16.05 -5.75 -9.72
CA GLN A 77 16.21 -6.41 -11.01
C GLN A 77 16.33 -7.93 -10.82
N ASP A 78 17.21 -8.39 -9.94
CA ASP A 78 17.38 -9.83 -9.66
C ASP A 78 16.08 -10.50 -9.20
N ASN A 79 15.37 -9.87 -8.26
CA ASN A 79 14.09 -10.38 -7.78
C ASN A 79 13.03 -10.41 -8.90
N PHE A 80 13.00 -9.37 -9.74
CA PHE A 80 12.06 -9.28 -10.85
C PHE A 80 12.34 -10.33 -11.91
N THR A 81 13.60 -10.49 -12.32
CA THR A 81 14.02 -11.53 -13.27
C THR A 81 13.71 -12.93 -12.75
N LYS A 82 13.87 -13.17 -11.44
CA LYS A 82 13.47 -14.44 -10.82
C LYS A 82 11.97 -14.68 -10.94
N VAL A 83 11.14 -13.71 -10.55
CA VAL A 83 9.67 -13.84 -10.68
C VAL A 83 9.26 -14.06 -12.13
N GLN A 84 9.86 -13.31 -13.06
CA GLN A 84 9.60 -13.46 -14.49
C GLN A 84 9.99 -14.86 -15.02
N GLY A 85 11.08 -15.44 -14.51
CA GLY A 85 11.50 -16.81 -14.84
C GLY A 85 10.50 -17.87 -14.39
N ASP A 86 9.83 -17.65 -13.26
CA ASP A 86 8.82 -18.56 -12.72
C ASP A 86 7.43 -18.40 -13.38
N ARG A 87 7.25 -17.38 -14.25
CA ARG A 87 5.98 -17.07 -14.93
C ARG A 87 5.29 -18.29 -15.57
N PRO A 88 5.96 -19.13 -16.39
CA PRO A 88 5.30 -20.27 -17.02
C PRO A 88 4.72 -21.27 -16.01
N ALA A 89 5.40 -21.44 -14.87
CA ALA A 89 4.95 -22.34 -13.82
C ALA A 89 3.65 -21.84 -13.17
N TYR A 90 3.56 -20.55 -12.84
CA TYR A 90 2.34 -19.95 -12.30
C TYR A 90 1.16 -20.06 -13.28
N TYR A 91 1.39 -19.72 -14.55
CA TYR A 91 0.32 -19.75 -15.55
C TYR A 91 -0.18 -21.16 -15.84
N SER A 92 0.72 -22.16 -15.84
CA SER A 92 0.33 -23.57 -16.01
C SER A 92 -0.56 -24.10 -14.87
N ARG A 93 -0.52 -23.46 -13.70
CA ARG A 93 -1.30 -23.83 -12.51
C ARG A 93 -2.59 -23.03 -12.35
N GLY A 94 -2.87 -22.08 -13.24
CA GLY A 94 -3.98 -21.15 -13.04
C GLY A 94 -3.74 -20.18 -11.88
N GLU A 95 -2.48 -19.83 -11.60
CA GLU A 95 -2.08 -18.96 -10.50
C GLU A 95 -1.64 -17.57 -11.00
N ALA A 96 -2.17 -17.07 -12.12
CA ALA A 96 -1.76 -15.76 -12.66
C ALA A 96 -2.06 -14.60 -11.71
N THR A 97 -3.11 -14.70 -10.88
CA THR A 97 -3.38 -13.71 -9.82
C THR A 97 -2.24 -13.65 -8.78
N LEU A 98 -1.70 -14.80 -8.40
CA LEU A 98 -0.56 -14.87 -7.48
C LEU A 98 0.70 -14.29 -8.12
N TYR A 99 0.98 -14.66 -9.38
CA TYR A 99 2.09 -14.09 -10.15
C TYR A 99 2.00 -12.57 -10.23
N ARG A 100 0.83 -12.03 -10.58
CA ARG A 100 0.57 -10.58 -10.63
C ARG A 100 0.88 -9.93 -9.29
N GLY A 101 0.41 -10.51 -8.18
CA GLY A 101 0.67 -10.01 -6.84
C GLY A 101 2.17 -9.99 -6.47
N LEU A 102 2.95 -10.97 -6.94
CA LEU A 102 4.40 -10.99 -6.75
C LEU A 102 5.08 -9.86 -7.53
N VAL A 103 4.70 -9.63 -8.79
CA VAL A 103 5.21 -8.52 -9.60
C VAL A 103 4.85 -7.18 -8.95
N GLU A 104 3.60 -7.02 -8.49
CA GLU A 104 3.13 -5.81 -7.81
C GLU A 104 3.90 -5.55 -6.50
N ASN A 105 4.25 -6.59 -5.73
CA ASN A 105 5.08 -6.42 -4.54
C ASN A 105 6.45 -5.81 -4.87
N ILE A 106 7.07 -6.27 -5.96
CA ILE A 106 8.36 -5.72 -6.40
C ILE A 106 8.19 -4.30 -6.94
N TRP A 107 7.10 -4.02 -7.66
CA TRP A 107 6.76 -2.67 -8.12
C TRP A 107 6.60 -1.67 -6.96
N LEU A 108 5.93 -2.06 -5.87
CA LEU A 108 5.81 -1.24 -4.67
C LEU A 108 7.17 -0.99 -4.00
N ARG A 109 8.02 -2.03 -3.88
CA ARG A 109 9.40 -1.88 -3.36
C ARG A 109 10.22 -0.92 -4.21
N LYS A 110 10.08 -0.99 -5.54
CA LYS A 110 10.69 -0.02 -6.47
C LYS A 110 10.20 1.40 -6.20
N GLY A 111 8.90 1.59 -6.02
CA GLY A 111 8.32 2.89 -5.68
C GLY A 111 8.95 3.50 -4.42
N HIS A 112 9.06 2.70 -3.36
CA HIS A 112 9.71 3.11 -2.12
C HIS A 112 11.19 3.47 -2.31
N MET A 113 11.94 2.65 -3.06
CA MET A 113 13.36 2.93 -3.34
C MET A 113 13.56 4.21 -4.14
N ARG A 114 12.75 4.44 -5.17
CA ARG A 114 12.82 5.67 -5.97
C ARG A 114 12.55 6.90 -5.11
N GLU A 115 11.56 6.85 -4.22
CA GLU A 115 11.25 7.98 -3.34
C GLU A 115 12.41 8.27 -2.39
N ARG A 116 13.01 7.24 -1.79
CA ARG A 116 14.19 7.40 -0.93
C ARG A 116 15.37 8.01 -1.68
N LEU A 117 15.63 7.56 -2.91
CA LEU A 117 16.68 8.12 -3.75
C LEU A 117 16.41 9.60 -4.03
N ARG A 118 15.18 9.93 -4.45
CA ARG A 118 14.75 11.32 -4.69
C ARG A 118 14.93 12.20 -3.46
N SER A 119 14.45 11.78 -2.29
CA SER A 119 14.60 12.55 -1.06
C SER A 119 16.07 12.78 -0.68
N ALA A 120 16.93 11.78 -0.85
CA ALA A 120 18.36 11.92 -0.59
C ALA A 120 19.03 12.89 -1.58
N THR A 121 18.63 12.85 -2.85
CA THR A 121 19.13 13.78 -3.89
C THR A 121 18.69 15.21 -3.65
N GLU A 122 17.42 15.43 -3.30
CA GLU A 122 16.93 16.76 -2.94
C GLU A 122 17.69 17.32 -1.74
N ALA A 123 17.94 16.49 -0.72
CA ALA A 123 18.72 16.88 0.45
C ALA A 123 20.20 17.15 0.12
N LEU A 124 20.79 16.40 -0.81
CA LEU A 124 22.13 16.63 -1.34
C LEU A 124 22.20 17.97 -2.09
N ALA A 125 21.26 18.24 -3.00
CA ALA A 125 21.18 19.49 -3.75
C ALA A 125 21.07 20.70 -2.82
N MET A 126 20.16 20.64 -1.83
CA MET A 126 20.05 21.68 -0.80
C MET A 126 21.34 21.87 0.00
N SER A 127 22.10 20.79 0.26
CA SER A 127 23.38 20.88 0.97
C SER A 127 24.45 21.58 0.13
N HIS A 128 24.51 21.30 -1.17
CA HIS A 128 25.39 22.04 -2.10
C HIS A 128 25.00 23.51 -2.22
N GLU A 129 23.71 23.83 -2.28
CA GLU A 129 23.21 25.21 -2.26
C GLU A 129 23.58 25.92 -0.94
N THR A 130 23.41 25.23 0.19
CA THR A 130 23.81 25.75 1.51
C THR A 130 25.31 26.06 1.53
N TYR A 131 26.15 25.19 0.96
CA TYR A 131 27.58 25.45 0.85
C TYR A 131 27.88 26.70 0.02
N LYS A 132 27.17 26.89 -1.10
CA LYS A 132 27.27 28.12 -1.91
C LYS A 132 26.90 29.37 -1.09
N PHE A 133 25.87 29.31 -0.25
CA PHE A 133 25.51 30.42 0.63
C PHE A 133 26.57 30.70 1.70
N LEU A 134 27.25 29.68 2.23
CA LEU A 134 28.35 29.88 3.19
C LEU A 134 29.53 30.64 2.56
N ILE A 135 29.81 30.42 1.28
CA ILE A 135 30.83 31.17 0.53
C ILE A 135 30.41 32.62 0.35
N ILE A 136 29.15 32.86 -0.05
CA ILE A 136 28.61 34.23 -0.20
C ILE A 136 28.63 34.98 1.14
N ALA A 137 28.39 34.28 2.24
CA ALA A 137 28.43 34.83 3.59
C ALA A 137 29.86 34.97 4.16
N GLU A 138 30.90 34.68 3.37
CA GLU A 138 32.32 34.73 3.77
C GLU A 138 32.66 33.81 4.98
N THR A 139 31.80 32.83 5.25
CA THR A 139 32.00 31.83 6.32
C THR A 139 32.74 30.59 5.84
N ALA A 140 32.85 30.41 4.53
CA ALA A 140 33.63 29.38 3.85
C ALA A 140 34.36 30.00 2.64
N THR A 141 35.38 29.33 2.14
CA THR A 141 36.16 29.81 0.98
C THR A 141 35.89 28.98 -0.26
N GLU A 142 36.02 29.62 -1.43
CA GLU A 142 35.90 28.95 -2.72
C GLU A 142 36.98 27.85 -2.89
N GLU A 143 38.21 28.13 -2.43
CA GLU A 143 39.31 27.14 -2.45
C GLU A 143 39.02 25.90 -1.62
N SER A 144 38.40 26.06 -0.44
CA SER A 144 38.02 24.94 0.42
C SER A 144 36.94 24.08 -0.25
N ARG A 145 35.96 24.72 -0.91
CA ARG A 145 34.94 24.01 -1.69
C ARG A 145 35.53 23.23 -2.85
N SER A 146 36.43 23.83 -3.63
CA SER A 146 37.07 23.12 -4.75
C SER A 146 37.82 21.89 -4.26
N LYS A 147 38.62 22.02 -3.20
CA LYS A 147 39.34 20.88 -2.59
C LYS A 147 38.39 19.79 -2.09
N PHE A 148 37.25 20.17 -1.52
CA PHE A 148 36.25 19.21 -1.04
C PHE A 148 35.56 18.46 -2.20
N TYR A 149 35.32 19.11 -3.34
CA TYR A 149 34.72 18.47 -4.51
C TYR A 149 35.68 17.55 -5.28
N ASP A 150 36.99 17.65 -5.03
CA ASP A 150 37.98 16.68 -5.51
C ASP A 150 37.93 15.35 -4.74
N GLU A 151 37.18 15.27 -3.62
CA GLU A 151 37.00 14.03 -2.86
C GLU A 151 35.94 13.10 -3.50
N ASP A 152 35.99 11.83 -3.10
CA ASP A 152 34.96 10.83 -3.39
C ASP A 152 34.40 10.20 -2.10
N VAL A 153 33.18 9.68 -2.20
CA VAL A 153 32.55 8.85 -1.18
C VAL A 153 32.22 7.49 -1.79
N GLN A 154 32.97 6.47 -1.36
CA GLN A 154 32.81 5.09 -1.81
C GLN A 154 32.94 4.93 -3.34
N GLY A 155 33.81 5.73 -3.97
CA GLY A 155 34.04 5.70 -5.42
C GLY A 155 33.07 6.56 -6.24
N VAL A 156 32.19 7.33 -5.59
CA VAL A 156 31.31 8.32 -6.24
C VAL A 156 31.81 9.71 -5.90
N SER A 157 32.10 10.51 -6.94
CA SER A 157 32.57 11.89 -6.76
C SER A 157 31.53 12.74 -6.04
N ILE A 158 32.02 13.62 -5.16
CA ILE A 158 31.19 14.59 -4.44
C ILE A 158 30.80 15.79 -5.30
N ASP A 159 31.45 15.96 -6.45
CA ASP A 159 31.15 17.03 -7.37
C ASP A 159 29.64 17.07 -7.70
N PRO A 160 28.98 18.25 -7.58
CA PRO A 160 27.55 18.37 -7.80
C PRO A 160 27.09 17.93 -9.19
N VAL A 161 27.91 18.13 -10.23
CA VAL A 161 27.57 17.77 -11.61
C VAL A 161 27.59 16.25 -11.74
N PHE A 162 28.67 15.62 -11.28
CA PHE A 162 28.79 14.16 -11.30
C PHE A 162 27.71 13.49 -10.45
N ALA A 163 27.51 13.94 -9.21
CA ALA A 163 26.53 13.35 -8.29
C ALA A 163 25.09 13.44 -8.84
N SER A 164 24.75 14.57 -9.49
CA SER A 164 23.46 14.76 -10.15
C SER A 164 23.28 13.77 -11.32
N GLU A 165 24.30 13.64 -12.19
CA GLU A 165 24.24 12.70 -13.32
C GLU A 165 24.17 11.24 -12.85
N TYR A 166 24.94 10.89 -11.83
CA TYR A 166 24.92 9.56 -11.21
C TYR A 166 23.51 9.20 -10.74
N VAL A 167 22.87 10.07 -9.94
CA VAL A 167 21.49 9.87 -9.49
C VAL A 167 20.53 9.79 -10.66
N HIS A 168 20.67 10.67 -11.66
CA HIS A 168 19.76 10.71 -12.79
C HIS A 168 19.72 9.36 -13.51
N LYS A 169 20.89 8.78 -13.80
CA LYS A 169 21.01 7.45 -14.41
C LYS A 169 20.38 6.35 -13.56
N GLU A 170 20.53 6.41 -12.24
CA GLU A 170 19.91 5.45 -11.31
C GLU A 170 18.37 5.58 -11.30
N ILE A 171 17.83 6.80 -11.39
CA ILE A 171 16.38 7.03 -11.52
C ILE A 171 15.87 6.51 -12.87
N GLU A 172 16.57 6.80 -13.97
CA GLU A 172 16.21 6.30 -15.30
C GLU A 172 16.17 4.77 -15.35
N PHE A 173 17.18 4.11 -14.76
CA PHE A 173 17.22 2.66 -14.62
C PHE A 173 16.00 2.11 -13.86
N LEU A 174 15.65 2.74 -12.73
CA LEU A 174 14.46 2.38 -11.95
C LEU A 174 13.17 2.58 -12.76
N ASP A 175 13.07 3.63 -13.56
CA ASP A 175 11.90 3.89 -14.40
C ASP A 175 11.78 2.93 -15.58
N GLU A 176 12.90 2.44 -16.13
CA GLU A 176 12.87 1.37 -17.12
C GLU A 176 12.34 0.06 -16.53
N ILE A 177 12.86 -0.36 -15.38
CA ILE A 177 12.35 -1.55 -14.66
C ILE A 177 10.86 -1.43 -14.38
N ARG A 178 10.39 -0.23 -14.02
CA ARG A 178 8.96 0.02 -13.77
C ARG A 178 8.12 -0.26 -15.00
N ARG A 179 8.54 0.21 -16.19
CA ARG A 179 7.81 -0.05 -17.44
C ARG A 179 7.70 -1.55 -17.71
N CYS A 180 8.78 -2.31 -17.48
CA CYS A 180 8.74 -3.76 -17.62
C CYS A 180 7.75 -4.41 -16.64
N MET A 181 7.71 -3.97 -15.38
CA MET A 181 6.76 -4.47 -14.38
C MET A 181 5.31 -4.15 -14.74
N GLU A 182 5.04 -2.94 -15.23
CA GLU A 182 3.69 -2.53 -15.68
C GLU A 182 3.21 -3.37 -16.86
N ALA A 183 4.10 -3.65 -17.82
CA ALA A 183 3.80 -4.55 -18.93
C ALA A 183 3.53 -5.99 -18.44
N GLU A 184 4.34 -6.51 -17.51
CA GLU A 184 4.12 -7.86 -16.95
C GLU A 184 2.83 -7.97 -16.14
N MET A 185 2.47 -6.95 -15.35
CA MET A 185 1.17 -6.93 -14.64
C MET A 185 0.00 -6.94 -15.63
N THR A 186 0.10 -6.18 -16.72
CA THR A 186 -0.91 -6.17 -17.78
C THR A 186 -1.04 -7.54 -18.45
N ASN A 187 0.09 -8.21 -18.72
CA ASN A 187 0.09 -9.56 -19.27
C ASN A 187 -0.53 -10.58 -18.29
N ALA A 188 -0.28 -10.42 -16.99
CA ALA A 188 -0.88 -11.24 -15.97
C ALA A 188 -2.40 -11.01 -15.89
N ASP A 189 -2.87 -9.77 -16.00
CA ASP A 189 -4.30 -9.46 -16.05
C ASP A 189 -5.00 -10.14 -17.25
N ILE A 190 -4.37 -10.16 -18.42
CA ILE A 190 -4.88 -10.89 -19.59
C ILE A 190 -4.95 -12.39 -19.29
N GLN A 191 -3.92 -12.96 -18.67
CA GLN A 191 -3.90 -14.38 -18.32
C GLN A 191 -4.97 -14.73 -17.29
N ILE A 192 -5.19 -13.89 -16.27
CA ILE A 192 -6.28 -14.06 -15.29
C ILE A 192 -7.64 -14.11 -16.01
N GLY A 193 -7.85 -13.25 -17.01
CA GLY A 193 -9.07 -13.28 -17.82
C GLY A 193 -9.24 -14.55 -18.67
N ASN A 194 -8.13 -15.20 -19.05
CA ASN A 194 -8.13 -16.46 -19.81
C ASN A 194 -8.18 -17.70 -18.92
N GLU A 195 -7.88 -17.56 -17.63
CA GLU A 195 -7.98 -18.66 -16.66
C GLU A 195 -9.46 -18.99 -16.46
N GLU A 196 -9.85 -20.20 -16.87
CA GLU A 196 -11.15 -20.76 -16.50
C GLU A 196 -11.15 -21.02 -14.99
N HIS A 197 -11.57 -20.02 -14.22
CA HIS A 197 -11.89 -20.21 -12.82
C HIS A 197 -13.13 -21.09 -12.75
N ARG A 198 -12.91 -22.41 -12.67
CA ARG A 198 -13.96 -23.39 -12.39
C ARG A 198 -14.69 -22.95 -11.14
N ASN A 199 -15.91 -22.45 -11.32
CA ASN A 199 -16.67 -21.92 -10.21
C ASN A 199 -17.09 -23.14 -9.39
N GLY A 200 -16.67 -23.25 -8.12
CA GLY A 200 -17.03 -24.42 -7.30
C GLY A 200 -18.55 -24.64 -7.24
N PHE A 201 -19.32 -23.56 -7.45
CA PHE A 201 -20.77 -23.61 -7.60
C PHE A 201 -21.24 -24.27 -8.91
N THR A 202 -20.56 -24.09 -10.05
CA THR A 202 -20.91 -24.79 -11.30
C THR A 202 -20.62 -26.28 -11.20
N ASP A 203 -19.48 -26.66 -10.62
CA ASP A 203 -19.15 -28.08 -10.38
C ASP A 203 -20.14 -28.72 -9.38
N PHE A 204 -20.52 -28.00 -8.32
CA PHE A 204 -21.55 -28.44 -7.38
C PHE A 204 -22.93 -28.56 -8.05
N LYS A 205 -23.28 -27.62 -8.93
CA LYS A 205 -24.53 -27.65 -9.68
C LYS A 205 -24.56 -28.84 -10.65
N GLU A 206 -23.50 -29.08 -11.40
CA GLU A 206 -23.39 -30.22 -12.32
C GLU A 206 -23.47 -31.56 -11.58
N THR A 207 -22.81 -31.67 -10.43
CA THR A 207 -22.91 -32.89 -9.59
C THR A 207 -24.31 -33.08 -9.00
N LEU A 208 -24.99 -32.01 -8.59
CA LEU A 208 -26.37 -32.06 -8.12
C LEU A 208 -27.34 -32.46 -9.24
N GLU A 209 -27.18 -31.89 -10.44
CA GLU A 209 -27.96 -32.25 -11.62
C GLU A 209 -27.73 -33.73 -12.02
N GLY A 210 -26.49 -34.20 -11.93
CA GLY A 210 -26.14 -35.62 -12.11
C GLY A 210 -26.81 -36.53 -11.09
N LEU A 211 -26.82 -36.15 -9.81
CA LEU A 211 -27.50 -36.88 -8.74
C LEU A 211 -29.01 -36.93 -8.96
N GLN A 212 -29.63 -35.79 -9.30
CA GLN A 212 -31.05 -35.70 -9.57
C GLN A 212 -31.46 -36.62 -10.72
N LYS A 213 -30.69 -36.64 -11.81
CA LYS A 213 -30.93 -37.51 -12.95
C LYS A 213 -30.80 -38.98 -12.57
N SER A 214 -29.77 -39.34 -11.81
CA SER A 214 -29.58 -40.72 -11.31
C SER A 214 -30.75 -41.18 -10.43
N MET A 215 -31.27 -40.31 -9.56
CA MET A 215 -32.45 -40.62 -8.75
C MET A 215 -33.70 -40.82 -9.60
N GLN A 216 -33.93 -39.98 -10.61
CA GLN A 216 -35.06 -40.12 -11.52
C GLN A 216 -35.00 -41.45 -12.29
N ASP A 217 -33.84 -41.80 -12.84
CA ASP A 217 -33.64 -43.05 -13.57
C ASP A 217 -33.85 -44.27 -12.65
N SER A 218 -33.37 -44.20 -11.41
CA SER A 218 -33.55 -45.27 -10.42
C SER A 218 -35.02 -45.45 -10.01
N ILE A 219 -35.75 -44.35 -9.79
CA ILE A 219 -37.20 -44.38 -9.49
C ILE A 219 -37.97 -44.98 -10.67
N ALA A 220 -37.68 -44.57 -11.90
CA ALA A 220 -38.31 -45.12 -13.10
C ALA A 220 -38.03 -46.63 -13.25
N GLY A 221 -36.79 -47.07 -12.97
CA GLY A 221 -36.42 -48.48 -12.95
C GLY A 221 -37.18 -49.30 -11.90
N LEU A 222 -37.32 -48.76 -10.69
CA LEU A 222 -38.11 -49.39 -9.62
C LEU A 222 -39.58 -49.49 -9.97
N GLN A 223 -40.18 -48.42 -10.52
CA GLN A 223 -41.57 -48.43 -10.97
C GLN A 223 -41.82 -49.52 -12.02
N LYS A 224 -40.96 -49.60 -13.03
CA LYS A 224 -41.07 -50.64 -14.07
C LYS A 224 -40.93 -52.05 -13.49
N THR A 225 -40.02 -52.25 -12.54
CA THR A 225 -39.83 -53.55 -11.86
C THR A 225 -41.06 -53.93 -11.05
N MET A 226 -41.66 -52.97 -10.34
CA MET A 226 -42.87 -53.17 -9.55
C MET A 226 -44.09 -53.47 -10.42
N GLU A 227 -44.26 -52.76 -11.54
CA GLU A 227 -45.32 -53.05 -12.53
C GLU A 227 -45.20 -54.47 -13.09
N THR A 228 -43.99 -54.88 -13.45
CA THR A 228 -43.74 -56.24 -13.97
C THR A 228 -44.05 -57.28 -12.91
N SER A 229 -43.58 -57.10 -11.68
CA SER A 229 -43.85 -58.03 -10.57
C SER A 229 -45.32 -58.10 -10.20
N MET A 230 -46.07 -56.99 -10.28
CA MET A 230 -47.52 -57.01 -10.04
C MET A 230 -48.28 -57.75 -11.14
N ALA A 231 -47.87 -57.60 -12.40
CA ALA A 231 -48.43 -58.34 -13.52
C ALA A 231 -48.18 -59.86 -13.37
N ASP A 232 -46.94 -60.24 -13.01
CA ASP A 232 -46.59 -61.65 -12.77
C ASP A 232 -47.40 -62.25 -11.61
N LEU A 233 -47.57 -61.50 -10.51
CA LEU A 233 -48.38 -61.93 -9.37
C LEU A 233 -49.87 -62.06 -9.74
N GLN A 234 -50.42 -61.13 -10.52
CA GLN A 234 -51.81 -61.24 -11.01
C GLN A 234 -52.00 -62.45 -11.92
N GLU A 235 -51.03 -62.75 -12.78
CA GLU A 235 -51.06 -63.93 -13.63
C GLU A 235 -51.03 -65.22 -12.79
N GLU A 236 -50.18 -65.29 -11.77
CA GLU A 236 -50.06 -66.47 -10.92
C GLU A 236 -51.29 -66.66 -10.01
N VAL A 237 -51.87 -65.59 -9.48
CA VAL A 237 -53.15 -65.63 -8.74
C VAL A 237 -54.27 -66.13 -9.66
N SER A 238 -54.36 -65.63 -10.88
CA SER A 238 -55.38 -66.08 -11.86
C SER A 238 -55.24 -67.57 -12.20
N LYS A 239 -54.00 -68.07 -12.31
CA LYS A 239 -53.72 -69.51 -12.50
C LYS A 239 -54.09 -70.35 -11.28
N GLN A 240 -53.88 -69.85 -10.07
CA GLN A 240 -54.28 -70.53 -8.85
C GLN A 240 -55.80 -70.58 -8.69
N ASP A 241 -56.50 -69.48 -8.96
CA ASP A 241 -57.97 -69.42 -8.91
C ASP A 241 -58.61 -70.38 -9.93
N ALA A 242 -58.04 -70.48 -11.15
CA ALA A 242 -58.45 -71.46 -12.15
C ALA A 242 -58.26 -72.92 -11.67
N ARG A 243 -57.15 -73.20 -10.98
CA ARG A 243 -56.90 -74.54 -10.40
C ARG A 243 -57.82 -74.88 -9.24
N VAL A 244 -58.23 -73.89 -8.43
CA VAL A 244 -59.16 -74.08 -7.32
C VAL A 244 -60.59 -74.31 -7.82
N THR A 245 -60.98 -73.65 -8.91
CA THR A 245 -62.29 -73.86 -9.57
C THR A 245 -62.39 -75.21 -10.29
N ASP A 246 -61.29 -75.75 -10.83
CA ASP A 246 -61.26 -77.11 -11.40
C ASP A 246 -61.31 -78.24 -10.34
N LEU A 247 -61.08 -77.93 -9.06
CA LEU A 247 -61.04 -78.90 -7.96
C LEU A 247 -62.29 -78.88 -7.04
N SER A 248 -63.24 -77.96 -7.27
CA SER A 248 -64.50 -77.80 -6.51
C SER A 248 -65.70 -78.28 -7.31
#